data_AF-A0A418W3X1-F1
#
_entry.id   AF-A0A418W3X1-F1
#
_cell.length_a   1.000
_cell.length_b   1.000
_cell.length_c   1.000
_cell.angle_alpha   90.00
_cell.angle_beta   90.00
_cell.angle_gamma   90.00
#
_symmetry.space_group_name_H-M   'P 1'
#
loop_
_entity.id
_entity.type
_entity.pdbx_description
1 polymer ?
#
loop_
_entity_poly.entity_id
_entity_poly.type
_entity_poly.pdbx_seq_one_letter_code
_entity_poly.pdbx_strand_id
1 'polypeptide(L)'
;MMLDTGQLNAIVVEDLHAFESDFDLQPVPRHQEMRAGAIAWIARFIPEAIPTDTGMVIAATTGRLHRYPDHRTHGWFRTLYLDAALFALSGEERYLTVVLSNIDHGSSSLREAVLGPLGLVADRLPSDHPELNRRIASSLTRGHMHNDSLLAVFLATGGSAGFKTRQLEAWRRLPSLVPQDRDVIDRLLSRASLPLSFFGEEYALIQRHLLFRLGAPDPARRKPSPSWPAAPVPVADIEDRVERHPLMAPLIVLPSAAN
;
A
#
# COMPACT_ATOMS: atom_id res chain seq x y z
N MET A 1 -2.84 25.20 -8.06
CA MET A 1 -3.67 24.35 -8.93
C MET A 1 -4.66 23.62 -8.05
N MET A 2 -5.93 23.51 -8.47
CA MET A 2 -6.96 22.77 -7.74
C MET A 2 -7.30 21.50 -8.51
N LEU A 3 -7.53 20.40 -7.79
CA LEU A 3 -7.96 19.14 -8.34
C LEU A 3 -9.43 18.89 -7.99
N ASP A 4 -10.23 18.45 -8.96
CA ASP A 4 -11.65 18.17 -8.77
C ASP A 4 -11.84 16.76 -8.18
N THR A 5 -12.38 16.69 -6.97
CA THR A 5 -12.72 15.43 -6.29
C THR A 5 -13.78 14.63 -7.04
N GLY A 6 -14.69 15.28 -7.77
CA GLY A 6 -15.64 14.62 -8.65
C GLY A 6 -14.97 13.92 -9.85
N GLN A 7 -13.92 14.53 -10.41
CA GLN A 7 -13.12 13.91 -11.47
C GLN A 7 -12.34 12.70 -10.94
N LEU A 8 -11.75 12.81 -9.76
CA LEU A 8 -11.04 11.70 -9.11
C LEU A 8 -11.99 10.54 -8.76
N ASN A 9 -13.17 10.84 -8.23
CA ASN A 9 -14.20 9.82 -7.97
C ASN A 9 -14.60 9.08 -9.26
N ALA A 10 -14.75 9.81 -10.37
CA ALA A 10 -15.04 9.20 -11.67
C ALA A 10 -13.91 8.27 -12.11
N ILE A 11 -12.64 8.65 -11.93
CA ILE A 11 -11.49 7.77 -12.18
C ILE A 11 -11.58 6.50 -11.33
N VAL A 12 -11.87 6.63 -10.02
CA VAL A 12 -12.03 5.48 -9.10
C VAL A 12 -13.12 4.52 -9.58
N VAL A 13 -14.29 5.04 -9.95
CA VAL A 13 -15.41 4.21 -10.43
C VAL A 13 -15.06 3.50 -11.75
N GLU A 14 -14.45 4.22 -12.69
CA GLU A 14 -14.02 3.67 -13.97
C GLU A 14 -12.91 2.61 -13.81
N ASP A 15 -11.93 2.87 -12.94
CA ASP A 15 -10.85 1.94 -12.66
C ASP A 15 -11.34 0.69 -11.93
N LEU A 16 -12.32 0.82 -11.03
CA LEU A 16 -12.94 -0.32 -10.37
C LEU A 16 -13.69 -1.20 -11.38
N HIS A 17 -14.52 -0.59 -12.24
CA HIS A 17 -15.24 -1.34 -13.27
C HIS A 17 -14.29 -2.05 -14.25
N ALA A 18 -13.24 -1.36 -14.69
CA ALA A 18 -12.26 -1.94 -15.59
C ALA A 18 -11.43 -3.03 -14.89
N PHE A 19 -11.07 -2.85 -13.62
CA PHE A 19 -10.44 -3.88 -12.79
C PHE A 19 -11.30 -5.15 -12.69
N GLU A 20 -12.61 -4.99 -12.43
CA GLU A 20 -13.57 -6.10 -12.40
C GLU A 20 -13.65 -6.83 -13.75
N SER A 21 -13.66 -6.08 -14.85
CA SER A 21 -13.73 -6.65 -16.22
C SER A 21 -12.50 -7.51 -16.55
N ASP A 22 -11.35 -7.17 -15.98
CA ASP A 22 -10.09 -7.87 -16.22
C ASP A 22 -9.79 -8.94 -15.14
N PHE A 23 -10.68 -9.15 -14.15
CA PHE A 23 -10.41 -9.97 -12.96
C PHE A 23 -9.97 -11.40 -13.26
N ASP A 24 -10.57 -12.02 -14.28
CA ASP A 24 -10.33 -13.41 -14.65
C ASP A 24 -9.16 -13.58 -15.64
N LEU A 25 -8.58 -12.50 -16.18
CA LEU A 25 -7.51 -12.58 -17.18
C LEU A 25 -6.24 -13.23 -16.60
N GLN A 26 -5.71 -14.22 -17.32
CA GLN A 26 -4.45 -14.90 -17.02
C GLN A 26 -3.43 -14.71 -18.16
N PRO A 27 -2.17 -14.36 -17.85
CA PRO A 27 -1.67 -13.95 -16.53
C PRO A 27 -2.31 -12.63 -16.05
N VAL A 28 -2.26 -12.37 -14.74
CA VAL A 28 -2.75 -11.11 -14.16
C VAL A 28 -2.02 -9.94 -14.82
N PRO A 29 -2.75 -9.06 -15.54
CA PRO A 29 -2.09 -8.03 -16.30
C PRO A 29 -1.69 -6.86 -15.40
N ARG A 30 -0.48 -6.31 -15.60
CA ARG A 30 0.02 -5.18 -14.78
C ARG A 30 -0.93 -3.99 -14.71
N HIS A 31 -1.68 -3.70 -15.77
CA HIS A 31 -2.64 -2.60 -15.74
C HIS A 31 -3.80 -2.82 -14.76
N GLN A 32 -4.17 -4.08 -14.46
CA GLN A 32 -5.16 -4.38 -13.43
C GLN A 32 -4.62 -3.96 -12.05
N GLU A 33 -3.40 -4.35 -11.72
CA GLU A 33 -2.74 -3.97 -10.47
C GLU A 33 -2.62 -2.44 -10.36
N MET A 34 -2.25 -1.76 -11.44
CA MET A 34 -2.15 -0.29 -11.46
C MET A 34 -3.49 0.41 -11.21
N ARG A 35 -4.61 -0.13 -11.71
CA ARG A 35 -5.94 0.43 -11.45
C ARG A 35 -6.33 0.29 -9.98
N ALA A 36 -6.12 -0.89 -9.38
CA ALA A 36 -6.37 -1.07 -7.96
C ALA A 36 -5.42 -0.22 -7.11
N GLY A 37 -4.15 -0.11 -7.49
CA GLY A 37 -3.16 0.75 -6.86
C GLY A 37 -3.54 2.23 -6.92
N ALA A 38 -4.09 2.71 -8.03
CA ALA A 38 -4.61 4.06 -8.17
C ALA A 38 -5.78 4.34 -7.22
N ILE A 39 -6.71 3.39 -7.07
CA ILE A 39 -7.80 3.46 -6.09
C ILE A 39 -7.24 3.54 -4.67
N ALA A 40 -6.27 2.68 -4.32
CA ALA A 40 -5.63 2.68 -3.00
C ALA A 40 -4.88 3.98 -2.71
N TRP A 41 -4.19 4.53 -3.70
CA TRP A 41 -3.47 5.79 -3.59
C TRP A 41 -4.42 6.96 -3.34
N ILE A 42 -5.53 7.05 -4.11
CA ILE A 42 -6.55 8.07 -3.90
C ILE A 42 -7.19 7.90 -2.51
N ALA A 43 -7.56 6.68 -2.12
CA ALA A 43 -8.09 6.39 -0.80
C ALA A 43 -7.14 6.81 0.34
N ARG A 44 -5.83 6.68 0.14
CA ARG A 44 -4.82 7.06 1.14
C ARG A 44 -4.61 8.56 1.23
N PHE A 45 -4.46 9.25 0.11
CA PHE A 45 -3.99 10.65 0.09
C PHE A 45 -5.09 11.68 -0.15
N ILE A 46 -6.19 11.27 -0.78
CA ILE A 46 -7.35 12.12 -1.10
C ILE A 46 -8.65 11.36 -0.74
N PRO A 47 -8.81 10.87 0.51
CA PRO A 47 -10.00 10.11 0.90
C PRO A 47 -11.30 10.89 0.65
N GLU A 48 -11.27 12.21 0.70
CA GLU A 48 -12.41 13.09 0.38
C GLU A 48 -12.87 12.98 -1.09
N ALA A 49 -12.05 12.43 -1.99
CA ALA A 49 -12.45 12.13 -3.37
C ALA A 49 -13.25 10.83 -3.50
N ILE A 50 -13.43 10.06 -2.42
CA ILE A 50 -14.20 8.82 -2.41
C ILE A 50 -15.39 8.99 -1.45
N PRO A 51 -16.57 9.40 -1.95
CA PRO A 51 -17.78 9.46 -1.14
C PRO A 51 -18.13 8.09 -0.54
N THR A 52 -18.90 8.10 0.55
CA THR A 52 -19.34 6.88 1.24
C THR A 52 -19.96 5.86 0.29
N ASP A 53 -20.79 6.30 -0.66
CA ASP A 53 -21.43 5.41 -1.63
C ASP A 53 -20.41 4.71 -2.53
N THR A 54 -19.41 5.44 -3.04
CA THR A 54 -18.31 4.84 -3.81
C THR A 54 -17.50 3.88 -2.93
N GLY A 55 -17.22 4.25 -1.67
CA GLY A 55 -16.56 3.37 -0.71
C GLY A 55 -17.33 2.06 -0.46
N MET A 56 -18.66 2.13 -0.35
CA MET A 56 -19.52 0.95 -0.24
C MET A 56 -19.49 0.09 -1.51
N VAL A 57 -19.41 0.69 -2.70
CA VAL A 57 -19.25 -0.05 -3.95
C VAL A 57 -17.90 -0.78 -3.99
N ILE A 58 -16.79 -0.12 -3.62
CA ILE A 58 -15.48 -0.76 -3.51
C ILE A 58 -15.54 -1.95 -2.54
N ALA A 59 -16.18 -1.77 -1.37
CA ALA A 59 -16.33 -2.83 -0.36
C ALA A 59 -17.16 -4.01 -0.88
N ALA A 60 -18.29 -3.72 -1.54
CA ALA A 60 -19.17 -4.73 -2.11
C ALA A 60 -18.47 -5.51 -3.23
N THR A 61 -17.74 -4.84 -4.11
CA THR A 61 -16.93 -5.46 -5.17
C THR A 61 -15.85 -6.35 -4.56
N THR A 62 -15.03 -5.82 -3.66
CA THR A 62 -13.94 -6.58 -3.01
C THR A 62 -14.49 -7.82 -2.29
N GLY A 63 -15.60 -7.67 -1.56
CA GLY A 63 -16.29 -8.78 -0.92
C GLY A 63 -16.86 -9.83 -1.89
N ARG A 64 -17.31 -9.45 -3.10
CA ARG A 64 -17.65 -10.41 -4.15
C ARG A 64 -16.41 -11.16 -4.63
N LEU A 65 -15.31 -10.46 -4.88
CA LEU A 65 -14.06 -11.05 -5.39
C LEU A 65 -13.42 -12.01 -4.38
N HIS A 66 -13.50 -11.71 -3.07
CA HIS A 66 -13.06 -12.63 -2.00
C HIS A 66 -13.83 -13.94 -1.95
N ARG A 67 -15.02 -14.00 -2.56
CA ARG A 67 -15.84 -15.21 -2.64
C ARG A 67 -15.53 -16.06 -3.89
N TYR A 68 -14.64 -15.62 -4.78
CA TYR A 68 -14.22 -16.44 -5.90
C TYR A 68 -13.50 -17.71 -5.39
N PRO A 69 -13.75 -18.88 -5.98
CA PRO A 69 -13.18 -20.16 -5.52
C PRO A 69 -11.66 -20.11 -5.36
N ASP A 70 -10.99 -19.46 -6.31
CA ASP A 70 -9.53 -19.44 -6.39
C ASP A 70 -8.91 -18.41 -5.44
N HIS A 71 -9.67 -17.46 -4.91
CA HIS A 71 -9.16 -16.42 -4.01
C HIS A 71 -8.42 -17.04 -2.82
N ARG A 72 -9.01 -18.06 -2.20
CA ARG A 72 -8.44 -18.73 -1.02
C ARG A 72 -7.15 -19.52 -1.28
N THR A 73 -6.81 -19.79 -2.54
CA THR A 73 -5.66 -20.64 -2.89
C THR A 73 -4.58 -19.86 -3.62
N HIS A 74 -4.92 -19.24 -4.75
CA HIS A 74 -3.94 -18.58 -5.62
C HIS A 74 -4.42 -17.27 -6.24
N GLY A 75 -5.68 -16.85 -6.01
CA GLY A 75 -6.24 -15.60 -6.53
C GLY A 75 -6.18 -14.42 -5.56
N TRP A 76 -5.82 -14.65 -4.29
CA TRP A 76 -5.88 -13.63 -3.22
C TRP A 76 -5.06 -12.38 -3.52
N PHE A 77 -3.94 -12.51 -4.23
CA PHE A 77 -3.01 -11.40 -4.44
C PHE A 77 -3.58 -10.29 -5.34
N ARG A 78 -4.64 -10.57 -6.11
CA ARG A 78 -5.25 -9.62 -7.05
C ARG A 78 -5.98 -8.49 -6.35
N THR A 79 -6.46 -8.71 -5.12
CA THR A 79 -7.33 -7.76 -4.40
C THR A 79 -6.57 -6.90 -3.39
N LEU A 80 -5.27 -7.10 -3.20
CA LEU A 80 -4.52 -6.51 -2.07
C LEU A 80 -4.52 -4.98 -2.04
N TYR A 81 -4.51 -4.33 -3.21
CA TYR A 81 -4.64 -2.88 -3.28
C TYR A 81 -6.06 -2.40 -2.93
N LEU A 82 -7.11 -3.14 -3.30
CA LEU A 82 -8.47 -2.82 -2.87
C LEU A 82 -8.63 -3.01 -1.35
N ASP A 83 -7.99 -4.04 -0.80
CA ASP A 83 -7.92 -4.28 0.64
C ASP A 83 -7.24 -3.10 1.37
N ALA A 84 -6.10 -2.63 0.86
CA ALA A 84 -5.42 -1.44 1.38
C ALA A 84 -6.27 -0.17 1.24
N ALA A 85 -7.00 -0.01 0.13
CA ALA A 85 -7.92 1.11 -0.08
C ALA A 85 -9.03 1.11 0.99
N LEU A 86 -9.65 -0.05 1.24
CA LEU A 86 -10.71 -0.18 2.24
C LEU A 86 -10.20 0.05 3.67
N PHE A 87 -9.00 -0.42 3.99
CA PHE A 87 -8.34 -0.07 5.25
C PHE A 87 -8.06 1.44 5.34
N ALA A 88 -7.59 2.07 4.27
CA ALA A 88 -7.35 3.52 4.25
C ALA A 88 -8.64 4.34 4.42
N LEU A 89 -9.79 3.85 3.95
CA LEU A 89 -11.07 4.56 4.09
C LEU A 89 -11.72 4.32 5.47
N SER A 90 -11.60 3.12 6.03
CA SER A 90 -12.36 2.71 7.21
C SER A 90 -11.54 2.62 8.51
N GLY A 91 -10.22 2.44 8.41
CA GLY A 91 -9.36 2.08 9.53
C GLY A 91 -9.57 0.64 10.05
N GLU A 92 -10.42 -0.17 9.41
CA GLU A 92 -10.73 -1.52 9.88
C GLU A 92 -9.67 -2.53 9.46
N GLU A 93 -8.90 -3.03 10.44
CA GLU A 93 -7.79 -3.97 10.21
C GLU A 93 -8.19 -5.27 9.50
N ARG A 94 -9.48 -5.65 9.54
CA ARG A 94 -9.98 -6.87 8.87
C ARG A 94 -9.64 -6.90 7.38
N TYR A 95 -9.59 -5.74 6.72
CA TYR A 95 -9.22 -5.65 5.30
C TYR A 95 -7.76 -6.04 5.06
N LEU A 96 -6.86 -5.83 6.03
CA LEU A 96 -5.46 -6.20 5.90
C LEU A 96 -5.17 -7.66 6.28
N THR A 97 -6.16 -8.46 6.67
CA THR A 97 -5.96 -9.86 7.10
C THR A 97 -5.18 -10.68 6.06
N VAL A 98 -5.57 -10.58 4.79
CA VAL A 98 -4.93 -11.31 3.68
C VAL A 98 -3.52 -10.78 3.42
N VAL A 99 -3.34 -9.46 3.41
CA VAL A 99 -2.05 -8.79 3.24
C VAL A 99 -1.06 -9.24 4.33
N LEU A 100 -1.44 -9.09 5.60
CA LEU A 100 -0.59 -9.42 6.75
C LEU A 100 -0.25 -10.91 6.81
N SER A 101 -1.22 -11.78 6.53
CA SER A 101 -1.01 -13.23 6.59
C SER A 101 -0.09 -13.78 5.50
N ASN A 102 0.23 -12.99 4.48
CA ASN A 102 1.09 -13.37 3.35
C ASN A 102 2.42 -12.59 3.28
N ILE A 103 2.75 -11.77 4.27
CA ILE A 103 4.04 -11.06 4.34
C ILE A 103 5.23 -12.02 4.22
N ASP A 104 5.17 -13.16 4.91
CA ASP A 104 6.22 -14.18 4.91
C ASP A 104 6.02 -15.25 3.84
N HIS A 105 5.31 -14.94 2.74
CA HIS A 105 5.14 -15.85 1.61
C HIS A 105 6.50 -16.22 0.98
N GLY A 106 6.65 -17.45 0.48
CA GLY A 106 7.94 -17.97 -0.02
C GLY A 106 8.31 -17.52 -1.45
N SER A 107 7.33 -17.06 -2.24
CA SER A 107 7.57 -16.52 -3.58
C SER A 107 7.90 -15.02 -3.53
N SER A 108 8.99 -14.60 -4.18
CA SER A 108 9.41 -13.19 -4.26
C SER A 108 8.34 -12.31 -4.92
N SER A 109 7.77 -12.74 -6.05
CA SER A 109 6.76 -11.97 -6.77
C SER A 109 5.50 -11.71 -5.94
N LEU A 110 5.08 -12.70 -5.14
CA LEU A 110 3.92 -12.54 -4.26
C LEU A 110 4.23 -11.66 -3.05
N ARG A 111 5.50 -11.57 -2.64
CA ARG A 111 5.91 -10.62 -1.60
C ARG A 111 5.90 -9.19 -2.11
N GLU A 112 6.36 -8.95 -3.33
CA GLU A 112 6.24 -7.63 -3.98
C GLU A 112 4.77 -7.18 -4.04
N ALA A 113 3.87 -8.09 -4.47
CA ALA A 113 2.43 -7.85 -4.49
C ALA A 113 1.84 -7.52 -3.10
N VAL A 114 2.43 -8.03 -2.01
CA VAL A 114 2.03 -7.71 -0.62
C VAL A 114 2.63 -6.39 -0.15
N LEU A 115 3.91 -6.13 -0.46
CA LEU A 115 4.65 -4.99 0.05
C LEU A 115 4.14 -3.66 -0.50
N GLY A 116 3.80 -3.59 -1.79
CA GLY A 116 3.26 -2.38 -2.44
C GLY A 116 2.03 -1.81 -1.69
N PRO A 117 0.93 -2.56 -1.58
CA PRO A 117 -0.28 -2.13 -0.87
C PRO A 117 -0.06 -1.95 0.63
N LEU A 118 0.70 -2.83 1.29
CA LEU A 118 1.01 -2.67 2.72
C LEU A 118 1.77 -1.37 2.99
N GLY A 119 2.72 -1.03 2.13
CA GLY A 119 3.52 0.18 2.24
C GLY A 119 2.66 1.45 2.22
N LEU A 120 1.61 1.51 1.38
CA LEU A 120 0.73 2.69 1.28
C LEU A 120 0.01 3.03 2.58
N VAL A 121 -0.18 2.04 3.45
CA VAL A 121 -0.98 2.17 4.67
C VAL A 121 -0.19 1.82 5.92
N ALA A 122 1.12 1.55 5.79
CA ALA A 122 1.97 1.10 6.87
C ALA A 122 1.99 2.09 8.02
N ASP A 123 1.98 3.40 7.72
CA ASP A 123 2.04 4.48 8.71
C ASP A 123 0.81 4.58 9.61
N ARG A 124 -0.28 3.90 9.25
CA ARG A 124 -1.50 3.77 10.05
C ARG A 124 -1.54 2.53 10.93
N LEU A 125 -0.60 1.60 10.76
CA LEU A 125 -0.45 0.44 11.64
C LEU A 125 0.40 0.80 12.86
N PRO A 126 0.07 0.27 14.04
CA PRO A 126 0.92 0.44 15.22
C PRO A 126 2.17 -0.46 15.11
N SER A 127 3.32 0.03 15.58
CA SER A 127 4.59 -0.69 15.48
C SER A 127 4.63 -1.97 16.32
N ASP A 128 3.79 -2.07 17.35
CA ASP A 128 3.63 -3.27 18.17
C ASP A 128 2.58 -4.25 17.63
N HIS A 129 2.07 -4.04 16.40
CA HIS A 129 1.09 -4.92 15.78
C HIS A 129 1.59 -6.38 15.76
N PRO A 130 0.90 -7.32 16.44
CA PRO A 130 1.44 -8.65 16.74
C PRO A 130 1.61 -9.50 15.48
N GLU A 131 0.62 -9.50 14.57
CA GLU A 131 0.70 -10.29 13.34
C GLU A 131 1.83 -9.79 12.41
N LEU A 132 1.93 -8.48 12.19
CA LEU A 132 3.02 -7.86 11.44
C LEU A 132 4.38 -8.29 12.01
N ASN A 133 4.62 -8.07 13.31
CA ASN A 133 5.90 -8.40 13.93
C ASN A 133 6.23 -9.89 13.88
N ARG A 134 5.23 -10.75 14.05
CA ARG A 134 5.38 -12.20 13.94
C ARG A 134 5.75 -12.62 12.52
N ARG A 135 5.13 -12.02 11.51
CA ARG A 135 5.38 -12.33 10.09
C ARG A 135 6.73 -11.82 9.63
N ILE A 136 7.15 -10.65 10.09
CA ILE A 136 8.52 -10.14 9.84
C ILE A 136 9.56 -11.08 10.45
N ALA A 137 9.39 -11.50 11.71
CA ALA A 137 10.30 -12.45 12.34
C ALA A 137 10.37 -13.79 11.58
N SER A 138 9.23 -14.31 11.12
CA SER A 138 9.17 -15.52 10.28
C SER A 138 9.95 -15.35 8.97
N SER A 139 9.73 -14.22 8.29
CA SER A 139 10.40 -13.86 7.05
C SER A 139 11.93 -13.77 7.19
N LEU A 140 12.40 -13.12 8.25
CA LEU A 140 13.82 -12.99 8.58
C LEU A 140 14.45 -14.35 8.92
N THR A 141 13.73 -15.19 9.67
CA THR A 141 14.19 -16.53 10.07
C THR A 141 14.35 -17.46 8.86
N ARG A 142 13.50 -17.31 7.84
CA ARG A 142 13.55 -18.10 6.61
C ARG A 142 14.47 -17.52 5.53
N GLY A 143 15.02 -16.32 5.73
CA GLY A 143 15.89 -15.66 4.76
C GLY A 143 15.18 -15.35 3.43
N HIS A 144 13.91 -14.95 3.47
CA HIS A 144 13.17 -14.59 2.26
C HIS A 144 13.70 -13.28 1.63
N MET A 145 13.52 -13.12 0.32
CA MET A 145 13.90 -11.89 -0.40
C MET A 145 13.07 -10.67 0.05
N HIS A 146 13.55 -9.45 -0.23
CA HIS A 146 12.87 -8.18 0.10
C HIS A 146 12.67 -7.92 1.62
N ASN A 147 13.51 -8.51 2.47
CA ASN A 147 13.47 -8.24 3.92
C ASN A 147 13.85 -6.79 4.25
N ASP A 148 14.66 -6.12 3.42
CA ASP A 148 14.94 -4.69 3.51
C ASP A 148 13.70 -3.81 3.32
N SER A 149 12.89 -4.09 2.30
CA SER A 149 11.62 -3.42 2.02
C SER A 149 10.60 -3.71 3.12
N LEU A 150 10.60 -4.92 3.67
CA LEU A 150 9.76 -5.28 4.81
C LEU A 150 10.17 -4.55 6.10
N LEU A 151 11.48 -4.39 6.34
CA LEU A 151 11.99 -3.57 7.44
C LEU A 151 11.64 -2.09 7.23
N ALA A 152 11.65 -1.58 5.99
CA ALA A 152 11.17 -0.24 5.70
C ALA A 152 9.69 -0.06 6.04
N VAL A 153 8.82 -1.02 5.69
CA VAL A 153 7.41 -1.05 6.13
C VAL A 153 7.30 -0.97 7.65
N PHE A 154 8.08 -1.78 8.38
CA PHE A 154 8.10 -1.72 9.83
C PHE A 154 8.52 -0.33 10.35
N LEU A 155 9.54 0.29 9.76
CA LEU A 155 9.98 1.62 10.16
C LEU A 155 8.93 2.69 9.86
N ALA A 156 8.12 2.52 8.81
CA ALA A 156 7.03 3.44 8.47
C ALA A 156 5.85 3.39 9.45
N THR A 157 5.63 2.28 10.17
CA THR A 157 4.54 2.16 11.15
C THR A 157 4.53 3.24 12.23
N GLY A 158 3.37 3.56 12.79
CA GLY A 158 3.25 4.48 13.93
C GLY A 158 3.87 3.89 15.20
N GLY A 159 4.49 4.71 16.04
CA GLY A 159 4.99 4.29 17.35
C GLY A 159 6.37 4.85 17.69
N SER A 160 6.81 4.57 18.92
CA SER A 160 8.04 5.17 19.45
C SER A 160 9.31 4.60 18.82
N ALA A 161 10.30 5.48 18.65
CA ALA A 161 11.67 5.11 18.30
C ALA A 161 12.26 4.02 19.23
N GLY A 162 11.95 4.11 20.53
CA GLY A 162 12.41 3.15 21.53
C GLY A 162 11.86 1.74 21.28
N PHE A 163 10.57 1.62 20.92
CA PHE A 163 9.99 0.33 20.55
C PHE A 163 10.66 -0.24 19.30
N LYS A 164 10.77 0.56 18.23
CA LYS A 164 11.40 0.13 16.97
C LYS A 164 12.84 -0.34 17.17
N THR A 165 13.61 0.37 17.98
CA THR A 165 14.99 -0.01 18.34
C THR A 165 15.01 -1.37 19.04
N ARG A 166 14.20 -1.58 20.09
CA ARG A 166 14.14 -2.86 20.80
C ARG A 166 13.70 -4.01 19.90
N GLN A 167 12.75 -3.76 18.99
CA GLN A 167 12.27 -4.77 18.07
C GLN A 167 13.34 -5.18 17.05
N LEU A 168 14.09 -4.21 16.50
CA LEU A 168 15.24 -4.48 15.64
C LEU A 168 16.33 -5.27 16.38
N GLU A 169 16.64 -4.91 17.63
CA GLU A 169 17.58 -5.68 18.46
C GLU A 169 17.11 -7.11 18.73
N ALA A 170 15.81 -7.31 18.93
CA ALA A 170 15.23 -8.64 19.09
C ALA A 170 15.38 -9.47 17.82
N TRP A 171 15.07 -8.89 16.65
CA TRP A 171 15.24 -9.56 15.36
C TRP A 171 16.71 -9.84 15.03
N ARG A 172 17.63 -8.93 15.37
CA ARG A 172 19.08 -9.14 15.24
C ARG A 172 19.56 -10.41 15.95
N ARG A 173 18.89 -10.82 17.05
CA ARG A 173 19.24 -11.99 17.85
C ARG A 173 18.58 -13.29 17.38
N LEU A 174 17.82 -13.27 16.28
CA LEU A 174 17.22 -14.50 15.74
C LEU A 174 18.32 -15.51 15.34
N PRO A 175 18.22 -16.79 15.75
CA PRO A 175 19.26 -17.79 15.50
C PRO A 175 19.55 -18.04 14.01
N SER A 176 18.51 -18.01 13.18
CA SER A 176 18.61 -18.30 11.73
C SER A 176 18.70 -17.04 10.86
N LEU A 177 18.97 -15.87 11.46
CA LEU A 177 19.08 -14.62 10.70
C LEU A 177 20.30 -14.68 9.77
N VAL A 178 20.04 -14.56 8.47
CA VAL A 178 21.08 -14.57 7.44
C VAL A 178 21.98 -13.33 7.55
N PRO A 179 23.27 -13.41 7.16
CA PRO A 179 24.21 -12.29 7.31
C PRO A 179 23.76 -10.99 6.64
N GLN A 180 23.18 -11.06 5.44
CA GLN A 180 22.69 -9.88 4.73
C GLN A 180 21.62 -9.10 5.51
N ASP A 181 20.65 -9.80 6.10
CA ASP A 181 19.59 -9.16 6.89
C ASP A 181 20.13 -8.63 8.21
N ARG A 182 21.11 -9.31 8.80
CA ARG A 182 21.84 -8.82 9.97
C ARG A 182 22.55 -7.51 9.66
N ASP A 183 23.23 -7.40 8.54
CA ASP A 183 23.93 -6.19 8.12
C ASP A 183 22.94 -5.03 7.89
N VAL A 184 21.77 -5.30 7.32
CA VAL A 184 20.70 -4.31 7.16
C VAL A 184 20.19 -3.82 8.51
N ILE A 185 19.93 -4.72 9.46
CA ILE A 185 19.50 -4.36 10.81
C ILE A 185 20.59 -3.56 11.55
N ASP A 186 21.85 -3.97 11.43
CA ASP A 186 22.98 -3.30 12.08
C ASP A 186 23.16 -1.87 11.55
N ARG A 187 23.02 -1.68 10.22
CA ARG A 187 22.96 -0.36 9.58
C ARG A 187 21.82 0.50 10.12
N LEU A 188 20.62 -0.06 10.25
CA LEU A 188 19.47 0.68 10.79
C LEU A 188 19.68 1.10 12.25
N LEU A 189 20.22 0.21 13.08
CA LEU A 189 20.57 0.49 14.47
C LEU A 189 21.67 1.55 14.59
N SER A 190 22.60 1.60 13.63
CA SER A 190 23.61 2.66 13.51
C SER A 190 23.10 3.93 12.81
N ARG A 191 21.79 4.07 12.60
CA ARG A 191 21.14 5.22 11.95
C ARG A 191 21.52 5.45 10.49
N ALA A 192 22.05 4.44 9.81
CA ALA A 192 22.18 4.50 8.37
C ALA A 192 20.80 4.41 7.70
N SER A 193 20.67 5.05 6.53
CA SER A 193 19.46 4.99 5.73
C SER A 193 19.36 3.69 4.92
N LEU A 194 18.12 3.30 4.64
CA LEU A 194 17.78 2.30 3.64
C LEU A 194 17.18 2.97 2.39
N PRO A 195 17.58 2.53 1.19
CA PRO A 195 16.95 2.97 -0.05
C PRO A 195 15.51 2.43 -0.13
N LEU A 196 14.62 3.26 -0.68
CA LEU A 196 13.22 2.91 -0.91
C LEU A 196 12.94 2.69 -2.41
N SER A 197 13.90 2.12 -3.15
CA SER A 197 13.79 1.96 -4.62
C SER A 197 12.55 1.20 -5.04
N PHE A 198 12.22 0.11 -4.34
CA PHE A 198 10.99 -0.67 -4.60
C PHE A 198 9.73 0.21 -4.50
N PHE A 199 9.55 0.93 -3.39
CA PHE A 199 8.38 1.79 -3.18
C PHE A 199 8.37 2.99 -4.13
N GLY A 200 9.53 3.59 -4.38
CA GLY A 200 9.68 4.70 -5.32
C GLY A 200 9.27 4.30 -6.74
N GLU A 201 9.70 3.14 -7.22
CA GLU A 201 9.32 2.61 -8.54
C GLU A 201 7.83 2.26 -8.59
N GLU A 202 7.32 1.54 -7.60
CA GLU A 202 5.91 1.12 -7.54
C GLU A 202 4.96 2.31 -7.52
N TYR A 203 5.23 3.30 -6.66
CA TYR A 203 4.37 4.46 -6.50
C TYR A 203 4.50 5.45 -7.66
N ALA A 204 5.67 5.56 -8.29
CA ALA A 204 5.83 6.33 -9.52
C ALA A 204 4.96 5.78 -10.67
N LEU A 205 4.81 4.45 -10.76
CA LEU A 205 3.95 3.84 -11.78
C LEU A 205 2.46 4.12 -11.53
N ILE A 206 2.02 4.02 -10.28
CA ILE A 206 0.65 4.38 -9.87
C ILE A 206 0.37 5.86 -10.17
N GLN A 207 1.29 6.75 -9.78
CA GLN A 207 1.18 8.18 -10.05
C GLN A 207 1.16 8.48 -11.56
N ARG A 208 1.99 7.79 -12.36
CA ARG A 208 1.98 7.94 -13.83
C ARG A 208 0.64 7.53 -14.44
N HIS A 209 0.04 6.44 -13.96
CA HIS A 209 -1.31 6.02 -14.38
C HIS A 209 -2.34 7.11 -14.04
N LEU A 210 -2.32 7.64 -12.81
CA LEU A 210 -3.21 8.72 -12.39
C LEU A 210 -3.03 9.98 -13.25
N LEU A 211 -1.80 10.40 -13.52
CA LEU A 211 -1.50 11.55 -14.38
C LEU A 211 -2.02 11.35 -15.81
N PHE A 212 -1.85 10.15 -16.36
CA PHE A 212 -2.42 9.81 -17.67
C PHE A 212 -3.96 9.94 -17.64
N ARG A 213 -4.61 9.47 -16.58
CA ARG A 213 -6.07 9.54 -16.43
C ARG A 213 -6.60 10.95 -16.21
N LEU A 214 -5.86 11.78 -15.51
CA LEU A 214 -6.19 13.20 -15.33
C LEU A 214 -5.95 14.02 -16.60
N GLY A 215 -4.92 13.67 -17.38
CA GLY A 215 -4.53 14.36 -18.61
C GLY A 215 -5.23 13.84 -19.88
N ALA A 216 -5.85 12.66 -19.86
CA ALA A 216 -6.50 12.08 -21.03
C ALA A 216 -7.72 12.92 -21.44
N PRO A 217 -7.70 13.57 -22.62
CA PRO A 217 -8.88 14.23 -23.16
C PRO A 217 -9.81 13.13 -23.68
N ASP A 218 -10.79 12.71 -22.89
CA ASP A 218 -11.84 11.83 -23.39
C ASP A 218 -13.11 12.65 -23.69
N PRO A 219 -13.34 13.04 -24.96
CA PRO A 219 -14.53 13.76 -25.37
C PRO A 219 -15.84 12.94 -25.26
N ALA A 220 -15.78 11.63 -25.01
CA ALA A 220 -16.95 10.75 -24.82
C ALA A 220 -17.25 10.43 -23.34
N ARG A 221 -16.31 10.68 -22.41
CA ARG A 221 -16.47 10.44 -20.94
C ARG A 221 -17.00 11.60 -20.13
N ARG A 222 -17.28 12.76 -20.72
CA ARG A 222 -18.12 13.78 -20.07
C ARG A 222 -19.60 13.34 -20.03
N LYS A 223 -19.88 12.10 -19.64
CA LYS A 223 -21.16 11.83 -18.97
C LYS A 223 -21.13 12.70 -17.73
N PRO A 224 -22.18 13.49 -17.45
CA PRO A 224 -22.24 14.23 -16.21
C PRO A 224 -21.96 13.22 -15.11
N SER A 225 -20.87 13.44 -14.36
CA SER A 225 -20.69 12.77 -13.08
C SER A 225 -22.05 12.93 -12.36
N PRO A 226 -22.61 11.88 -11.74
CA PRO A 226 -23.76 12.09 -10.86
C PRO A 226 -23.44 13.30 -10.01
N SER A 227 -24.38 14.22 -9.81
CA SER A 227 -24.17 15.52 -9.18
C SER A 227 -23.56 15.39 -7.78
N TRP A 228 -22.27 15.09 -7.72
CA TRP A 228 -21.47 14.96 -6.53
C TRP A 228 -20.93 16.35 -6.27
N PRO A 229 -21.03 16.87 -5.04
CA PRO A 229 -20.44 18.15 -4.72
C PRO A 229 -18.92 18.05 -4.95
N ALA A 230 -18.46 18.65 -6.04
CA ALA A 230 -17.05 18.81 -6.36
C ALA A 230 -16.46 19.78 -5.33
N ALA A 231 -15.79 19.25 -4.32
CA ALA A 231 -14.96 20.05 -3.43
C ALA A 231 -13.56 20.10 -4.03
N PRO A 232 -13.06 21.27 -4.48
CA PRO A 232 -11.73 21.35 -5.05
C PRO A 232 -10.70 21.15 -3.94
N VAL A 233 -9.70 20.30 -4.17
CA VAL A 233 -8.58 20.08 -3.24
C VAL A 233 -7.33 20.75 -3.79
N PRO A 234 -6.61 21.57 -3.00
CA PRO A 234 -5.34 22.13 -3.42
C PRO A 234 -4.31 21.03 -3.70
N VAL A 235 -3.63 21.10 -4.84
CA VAL A 235 -2.57 20.12 -5.16
C VAL A 235 -1.42 20.17 -4.15
N ALA A 236 -1.12 21.36 -3.60
CA ALA A 236 -0.13 21.52 -2.54
C ALA A 236 -0.48 20.72 -1.27
N ASP A 237 -1.77 20.59 -0.93
CA ASP A 237 -2.20 19.79 0.22
C ASP A 237 -2.00 18.30 -0.04
N ILE A 238 -2.20 17.86 -1.28
CA ILE A 238 -1.97 16.47 -1.70
C ILE A 238 -0.47 16.17 -1.66
N GLU A 239 0.36 17.07 -2.21
CA GLU A 239 1.82 16.97 -2.19
C GLU A 239 2.34 16.87 -0.75
N ASP A 240 1.88 17.75 0.16
CA ASP A 240 2.25 17.70 1.58
C ASP A 240 1.85 16.38 2.25
N ARG A 241 0.66 15.84 1.97
CA ARG A 241 0.24 14.51 2.49
C ARG A 241 1.14 13.38 1.96
N VAL A 242 1.54 13.45 0.68
CA VAL A 242 2.42 12.47 0.04
C VAL A 242 3.83 12.58 0.62
N GLU A 243 4.39 13.78 0.73
CA GLU A 243 5.73 14.04 1.27
C GLU A 243 5.87 13.61 2.73
N ARG A 244 4.80 13.73 3.53
CA ARG A 244 4.78 13.26 4.92
C ARG A 244 4.77 11.74 5.06
N HIS A 245 4.41 11.00 4.01
CA HIS A 245 4.35 9.55 4.09
C HIS A 245 5.77 8.96 4.10
N PRO A 246 6.16 8.16 5.12
CA PRO A 246 7.55 7.74 5.30
C PRO A 246 8.14 6.96 4.11
N LEU A 247 7.29 6.25 3.36
CA LEU A 247 7.71 5.47 2.19
C LEU A 247 7.63 6.21 0.86
N MET A 248 7.27 7.50 0.85
CA MET A 248 7.36 8.35 -0.34
C MET A 248 8.71 9.08 -0.44
N ALA A 249 9.49 9.06 0.64
CA ALA A 249 10.86 9.55 0.64
C ALA A 249 11.79 8.62 -0.17
N PRO A 250 12.94 9.10 -0.67
CA PRO A 250 13.93 8.23 -1.33
C PRO A 250 14.64 7.28 -0.35
N LEU A 251 14.66 7.64 0.94
CA LEU A 251 15.40 6.97 2.00
C LEU A 251 14.55 6.90 3.26
N ILE A 252 14.66 5.80 4.02
CA ILE A 252 14.11 5.70 5.37
C ILE A 252 15.22 5.49 6.40
N VAL A 253 15.04 6.05 7.59
CA VAL A 253 15.98 5.94 8.71
C VAL A 253 15.19 5.54 9.96
N LEU A 254 15.81 4.81 10.89
CA LEU A 254 15.22 4.53 12.20
C LEU A 254 14.88 5.88 12.89
N PRO A 255 13.61 6.09 13.32
CA PRO A 255 13.21 7.35 13.97
C PRO A 255 14.05 7.63 15.22
N SER A 256 14.51 8.87 15.41
CA SER A 256 15.16 9.26 16.66
C SER A 256 14.13 9.28 17.78
N ALA A 257 14.55 8.95 19.01
CA ALA A 257 13.83 9.46 20.16
C ALA A 257 14.00 10.97 20.09
N ALA A 258 12.94 11.71 19.78
CA ALA A 258 12.99 13.16 19.92
C ALA A 258 13.18 13.46 21.43
N ASN A 259 14.11 14.35 21.75
CA ASN A 259 14.14 15.07 23.02
C ASN A 259 12.88 15.94 23.15
#